data_AF-A0A2N2FY32-F1
#
_entry.id   AF-A0A2N2FY32-F1
#
_cell.length_a   1.000
_cell.length_b   1.000
_cell.length_c   1.000
_cell.angle_alpha   90.00
_cell.angle_beta   90.00
_cell.angle_gamma   90.00
#
_symmetry.space_group_name_H-M   'P 1'
#
loop_
_entity.id
_entity.type
_entity.pdbx_description
1 polymer ?
#
loop_
_entity_poly.entity_id
_entity_poly.type
_entity_poly.pdbx_seq_one_letter_code
_entity_poly.pdbx_strand_id
1 'polypeptide(L)'
;MTFNPNFHRRRSIRLNDYDYTRAGAYFVTICAFERECLFGEVVDGVMRLNVHGKIAQEEWLLTAELRDYVVLDEYIVMPNHFHAVLMIDDCRGTACRALDDDVAVEQGTARRALTVEFFGQPVAGSLATMIRSFKSAVSKRINILHNNPGAPVWQRNYYERVIRNERELDGIRQYIADNPAKWIEDENHPTR
;
A
#
# COMPACT_ATOMS: atom_id res chain seq x y z
N MET A 1 -30.36 9.23 -9.34
CA MET A 1 -30.11 8.97 -7.91
C MET A 1 -29.45 10.21 -7.32
N THR A 2 -30.15 10.88 -6.43
CA THR A 2 -29.80 12.20 -5.88
C THR A 2 -28.68 12.06 -4.84
N PHE A 3 -27.55 12.73 -5.06
CA PHE A 3 -26.40 12.72 -4.15
C PHE A 3 -26.80 13.31 -2.79
N ASN A 4 -26.71 12.49 -1.72
CA ASN A 4 -27.02 12.92 -0.36
C ASN A 4 -25.70 13.11 0.43
N PRO A 5 -25.27 14.36 0.70
CA PRO A 5 -23.97 14.65 1.30
C PRO A 5 -23.83 14.25 2.78
N ASN A 6 -24.91 13.77 3.44
CA ASN A 6 -24.90 13.42 4.86
C ASN A 6 -24.44 11.99 5.19
N PHE A 7 -24.17 11.12 4.21
CA PHE A 7 -23.79 9.72 4.45
C PHE A 7 -22.30 9.37 4.29
N HIS A 8 -21.43 10.35 4.04
CA HIS A 8 -20.01 10.10 3.90
C HIS A 8 -19.20 11.06 4.75
N ARG A 9 -19.18 10.82 6.07
CA ARG A 9 -18.10 11.33 6.93
C ARG A 9 -16.80 10.63 6.53
N ARG A 10 -16.19 11.17 5.49
CA ARG A 10 -14.87 10.85 4.99
C ARG A 10 -13.83 11.33 6.01
N ARG A 11 -13.68 10.60 7.10
CA ARG A 11 -12.54 10.84 8.01
C ARG A 11 -11.30 10.25 7.35
N SER A 12 -10.60 11.09 6.60
CA SER A 12 -9.26 10.79 6.16
C SER A 12 -8.37 10.68 7.40
N ILE A 13 -7.71 9.54 7.59
CA ILE A 13 -6.70 9.36 8.65
C ILE A 13 -5.37 10.01 8.23
N ARG A 14 -5.24 10.37 6.94
CA ARG A 14 -4.10 11.10 6.39
C ARG A 14 -3.72 12.25 7.30
N LEU A 15 -2.45 12.30 7.67
CA LEU A 15 -1.85 13.43 8.35
C LEU A 15 -2.11 14.67 7.49
N ASN A 16 -2.84 15.63 8.06
CA ASN A 16 -3.17 16.86 7.36
C ASN A 16 -1.87 17.58 6.98
N ASP A 17 -1.82 18.09 5.75
CA ASP A 17 -0.65 18.78 5.18
C ASP A 17 0.64 17.93 5.06
N TYR A 18 0.56 16.59 5.21
CA TYR A 18 1.70 15.71 4.96
C TYR A 18 1.83 15.35 3.48
N ASP A 19 3.02 15.56 2.92
CA ASP A 19 3.33 15.17 1.54
C ASP A 19 3.75 13.69 1.48
N TYR A 20 2.83 12.85 1.00
CA TYR A 20 3.00 11.41 0.84
C TYR A 20 3.84 11.02 -0.41
N THR A 21 4.50 11.99 -1.05
CA THR A 21 5.57 11.74 -2.02
C THR A 21 6.95 11.74 -1.36
N ARG A 22 7.07 12.23 -0.13
CA ARG A 22 8.34 12.33 0.60
C ARG A 22 8.96 10.96 0.84
N ALA A 23 10.28 10.93 0.81
CA ALA A 23 11.03 9.79 1.27
C ALA A 23 10.69 9.46 2.74
N GLY A 24 10.59 8.17 3.03
CA GLY A 24 10.19 7.67 4.33
C GLY A 24 9.50 6.31 4.25
N ALA A 25 9.28 5.72 5.41
CA ALA A 25 8.60 4.44 5.56
C ALA A 25 7.12 4.65 5.92
N TYR A 26 6.26 3.85 5.29
CA TYR A 26 4.82 3.93 5.42
C TYR A 26 4.26 2.55 5.71
N PHE A 27 3.49 2.42 6.77
CA PHE A 27 2.67 1.25 7.04
C PHE A 27 1.28 1.44 6.42
N VAL A 28 0.76 0.41 5.76
CA VAL A 28 -0.56 0.42 5.14
C VAL A 28 -1.38 -0.82 5.52
N THR A 29 -2.69 -0.64 5.65
CA THR A 29 -3.67 -1.72 5.75
C THR A 29 -4.75 -1.56 4.69
N ILE A 30 -4.99 -2.59 3.88
CA ILE A 30 -6.00 -2.59 2.82
C ILE A 30 -6.95 -3.76 3.04
N CYS A 31 -8.21 -3.47 3.37
CA CYS A 31 -9.21 -4.51 3.63
C CYS A 31 -9.94 -4.92 2.35
N ALA A 32 -10.24 -6.22 2.24
CA ALA A 32 -11.17 -6.78 1.26
C ALA A 32 -12.57 -6.21 1.47
N PHE A 33 -13.34 -6.15 0.39
CA PHE A 33 -14.73 -5.71 0.45
C PHE A 33 -15.51 -6.56 1.47
N GLU A 34 -16.30 -5.88 2.32
CA GLU A 34 -17.06 -6.51 3.42
C GLU A 34 -16.26 -7.44 4.35
N ARG A 35 -14.92 -7.32 4.38
CA ARG A 35 -14.03 -8.20 5.15
C ARG A 35 -14.19 -9.69 4.79
N GLU A 36 -14.60 -9.98 3.57
CA GLU A 36 -14.66 -11.36 3.07
C GLU A 36 -13.26 -12.00 3.03
N CYS A 37 -13.17 -13.27 3.44
CA CYS A 37 -11.92 -14.05 3.42
C CYS A 37 -11.56 -14.50 1.99
N LEU A 38 -11.35 -13.53 1.11
CA LEU A 38 -11.12 -13.73 -0.32
C LEU A 38 -9.75 -14.34 -0.66
N PHE A 39 -8.73 -14.03 0.13
CA PHE A 39 -7.32 -14.29 -0.19
C PHE A 39 -6.76 -15.61 0.35
N GLY A 40 -7.54 -16.32 1.17
CA GLY A 40 -7.15 -17.59 1.74
C GLY A 40 -7.72 -17.78 3.14
N GLU A 41 -7.01 -18.57 3.94
CA GLU A 41 -7.40 -18.90 5.30
C GLU A 41 -6.18 -18.99 6.20
N VAL A 42 -6.37 -18.81 7.51
CA VAL A 42 -5.34 -19.09 8.51
C VAL A 42 -5.65 -20.43 9.16
N VAL A 43 -4.70 -21.36 9.11
CA VAL A 43 -4.79 -22.69 9.71
C VAL A 43 -3.61 -22.88 10.64
N ASP A 44 -3.87 -23.19 11.92
CA ASP A 44 -2.86 -23.36 12.97
C ASP A 44 -1.89 -22.17 13.11
N GLY A 45 -2.44 -20.95 12.99
CA GLY A 45 -1.66 -19.72 13.07
C GLY A 45 -0.77 -19.45 11.84
N VAL A 46 -0.96 -20.19 10.76
CA VAL A 46 -0.22 -20.02 9.50
C VAL A 46 -1.16 -19.59 8.39
N MET A 47 -0.79 -18.53 7.68
CA MET A 47 -1.55 -18.06 6.53
C MET A 47 -1.38 -19.00 5.33
N ARG A 48 -2.48 -19.48 4.76
CA ARG A 48 -2.54 -20.30 3.54
C ARG A 48 -3.20 -19.51 2.42
N LEU A 49 -2.39 -19.05 1.47
CA LEU A 49 -2.89 -18.29 0.32
C LEU A 49 -3.59 -19.20 -0.69
N ASN A 50 -4.78 -18.77 -1.12
CA ASN A 50 -5.42 -19.32 -2.29
C ASN A 50 -4.92 -18.61 -3.57
N VAL A 51 -5.57 -18.86 -4.71
CA VAL A 51 -5.20 -18.20 -5.99
C VAL A 51 -5.31 -16.68 -5.93
N HIS A 52 -6.31 -16.12 -5.24
CA HIS A 52 -6.47 -14.67 -5.11
C HIS A 52 -5.41 -14.05 -4.20
N GLY A 53 -5.05 -14.73 -3.11
CA GLY A 53 -3.97 -14.30 -2.23
C GLY A 53 -2.62 -14.29 -2.93
N LYS A 54 -2.36 -15.28 -3.79
CA LYS A 54 -1.15 -15.31 -4.64
C LYS A 54 -1.12 -14.16 -5.63
N ILE A 55 -2.25 -13.82 -6.26
CA ILE A 55 -2.34 -12.63 -7.13
C ILE A 55 -1.99 -11.36 -6.35
N ALA A 56 -2.54 -11.19 -5.14
CA ALA A 56 -2.23 -10.04 -4.31
C ALA A 56 -0.72 -9.98 -3.96
N GLN A 57 -0.11 -11.11 -3.62
CA GLN A 57 1.32 -11.18 -3.35
C GLN A 57 2.17 -10.83 -4.59
N GLU A 58 1.86 -11.41 -5.74
CA GLU A 58 2.58 -11.16 -7.00
C GLU A 58 2.50 -9.68 -7.40
N GLU A 59 1.31 -9.08 -7.39
CA GLU A 59 1.14 -7.65 -7.72
C GLU A 59 1.83 -6.72 -6.71
N TRP A 60 1.95 -7.15 -5.45
CA TRP A 60 2.71 -6.40 -4.46
C TRP A 60 4.19 -6.41 -4.81
N LEU A 61 4.78 -7.57 -5.08
CA LEU A 61 6.20 -7.68 -5.46
C LEU A 61 6.51 -6.91 -6.75
N LEU A 62 5.63 -6.98 -7.76
CA LEU A 62 5.74 -6.18 -8.99
C LEU A 62 5.76 -4.67 -8.73
N THR A 63 5.24 -4.20 -7.60
CA THR A 63 5.24 -2.76 -7.27
C THR A 63 6.66 -2.19 -7.18
N ALA A 64 7.61 -2.94 -6.62
CA ALA A 64 9.03 -2.55 -6.57
C ALA A 64 9.73 -2.71 -7.92
N GLU A 65 9.42 -3.75 -8.70
CA GLU A 65 10.01 -3.93 -10.03
C GLU A 65 9.66 -2.77 -10.98
N LEU A 66 8.46 -2.22 -10.84
CA LEU A 66 7.97 -1.11 -11.67
C LEU A 66 8.47 0.27 -11.20
N ARG A 67 9.08 0.37 -10.02
CA ARG A 67 9.41 1.65 -9.37
C ARG A 67 10.74 1.52 -8.61
N ASP A 68 11.80 1.97 -9.27
CA ASP A 68 13.16 2.02 -8.74
C ASP A 68 13.32 2.83 -7.43
N TYR A 69 12.41 3.76 -7.15
CA TYR A 69 12.35 4.56 -5.91
C TYR A 69 11.51 3.92 -4.79
N VAL A 70 11.05 2.68 -4.95
CA VAL A 70 10.23 1.97 -3.97
C VAL A 70 10.97 0.77 -3.44
N VAL A 71 11.10 0.69 -2.12
CA VAL A 71 11.60 -0.50 -1.43
C VAL A 71 10.47 -1.11 -0.64
N LEU A 72 10.18 -2.38 -0.89
CA LEU A 72 9.24 -3.15 -0.09
C LEU A 72 9.95 -3.73 1.13
N ASP A 73 9.26 -3.69 2.26
CA ASP A 73 9.71 -4.28 3.51
C ASP A 73 8.67 -5.34 3.93
N GLU A 74 8.55 -5.65 5.22
CA GLU A 74 7.64 -6.64 5.76
C GLU A 74 6.19 -6.43 5.30
N TYR A 75 5.56 -7.50 4.83
CA TYR A 75 4.17 -7.49 4.37
C TYR A 75 3.52 -8.84 4.60
N ILE A 76 2.18 -8.84 4.70
CA ILE A 76 1.40 -10.06 4.73
C ILE A 76 0.03 -9.90 4.08
N VAL A 77 -0.36 -10.91 3.31
CA VAL A 77 -1.71 -11.08 2.78
C VAL A 77 -2.48 -11.94 3.78
N MET A 78 -3.38 -11.34 4.56
CA MET A 78 -4.30 -12.03 5.46
C MET A 78 -5.55 -12.48 4.70
N PRO A 79 -6.42 -13.34 5.28
CA PRO A 79 -7.60 -13.87 4.57
C PRO A 79 -8.47 -12.78 3.93
N ASN A 80 -8.64 -11.65 4.62
CA ASN A 80 -9.53 -10.57 4.19
C ASN A 80 -8.89 -9.18 4.17
N HIS A 81 -7.59 -9.06 4.36
CA HIS A 81 -6.91 -7.78 4.32
C HIS A 81 -5.43 -7.96 4.02
N PHE A 82 -4.75 -6.85 3.79
CA PHE A 82 -3.34 -6.82 3.46
C PHE A 82 -2.64 -5.79 4.33
N HIS A 83 -1.52 -6.17 4.94
CA HIS A 83 -0.63 -5.27 5.66
C HIS A 83 0.70 -5.18 4.96
N ALA A 84 1.29 -3.99 4.90
CA ALA A 84 2.64 -3.85 4.42
C ALA A 84 3.35 -2.62 4.96
N VAL A 85 4.66 -2.71 5.00
CA VAL A 85 5.57 -1.58 5.06
C VAL A 85 6.15 -1.34 3.67
N LEU A 86 6.09 -0.08 3.24
CA LEU A 86 6.65 0.40 1.99
C LEU A 86 7.50 1.63 2.27
N MET A 87 8.70 1.66 1.70
CA MET A 87 9.60 2.80 1.75
C MET A 87 9.62 3.50 0.40
N ILE A 88 9.47 4.82 0.43
CA ILE A 88 9.76 5.70 -0.69
C ILE A 88 11.15 6.24 -0.47
N ASP A 89 12.02 6.14 -1.47
CA ASP A 89 13.32 6.80 -1.47
C ASP A 89 13.26 8.11 -2.27
N ASP A 90 14.08 9.09 -1.89
CA ASP A 90 14.19 10.40 -2.54
C ASP A 90 15.04 10.36 -3.81
N CYS A 91 15.59 9.19 -4.16
CA CYS A 91 16.39 8.96 -5.38
C CYS A 91 15.60 9.09 -6.69
N ARG A 92 14.48 9.84 -6.69
CA ARG A 92 13.67 10.19 -7.86
C ARG A 92 14.37 11.25 -8.70
N GLY A 93 15.45 10.82 -9.35
CA GLY A 93 16.28 11.63 -10.23
C GLY A 93 17.66 11.89 -9.63
N THR A 94 18.68 11.36 -10.31
CA THR A 94 20.09 11.80 -10.24
C THR A 94 21.02 11.19 -9.16
N ALA A 95 20.92 9.90 -8.83
CA ALA A 95 21.98 9.26 -8.03
C ALA A 95 22.31 7.78 -8.29
N CYS A 96 21.74 7.13 -9.31
CA CYS A 96 22.00 5.69 -9.56
C CYS A 96 22.59 5.36 -10.94
N ARG A 97 23.12 6.34 -11.68
CA ARG A 97 23.96 6.06 -12.86
C ARG A 97 25.39 6.52 -12.60
N ALA A 98 26.25 5.52 -12.47
CA ALA A 98 27.71 5.58 -12.55
C ALA A 98 28.43 6.37 -11.45
N LEU A 99 29.00 5.62 -10.50
CA LEU A 99 30.39 5.86 -10.13
C LEU A 99 31.21 5.52 -11.39
N ASP A 100 31.47 6.51 -12.24
CA ASP A 100 32.62 6.54 -13.16
C ASP A 100 32.71 7.97 -13.76
N ASP A 101 33.89 8.55 -13.56
CA ASP A 101 34.49 9.75 -14.15
C ASP A 101 34.01 11.17 -13.80
N ASP A 102 34.98 11.91 -13.25
CA ASP A 102 35.13 13.35 -13.13
C ASP A 102 34.64 14.14 -14.36
N VAL A 103 33.53 14.88 -14.25
CA VAL A 103 33.37 16.24 -14.82
C VAL A 103 32.36 17.02 -13.98
N ALA A 104 32.80 18.13 -13.38
CA ALA A 104 31.94 19.09 -12.73
C ALA A 104 30.97 19.75 -13.74
N VAL A 105 29.66 19.61 -13.52
CA VAL A 105 28.64 20.43 -14.19
C VAL A 105 27.62 20.90 -13.16
N GLU A 106 27.70 22.19 -12.84
CA GLU A 106 26.67 22.94 -12.13
C GLU A 106 25.36 22.95 -12.92
N GLN A 107 24.33 22.21 -12.49
CA GLN A 107 22.95 22.47 -12.92
C GLN A 107 21.94 22.29 -11.78
N GLY A 108 21.46 23.42 -11.28
CA GLY A 108 20.12 23.70 -10.77
C GLY A 108 19.38 22.57 -10.06
N THR A 109 19.49 22.51 -8.73
CA THR A 109 18.52 21.80 -7.89
C THR A 109 17.16 22.48 -7.99
N ALA A 110 16.33 22.03 -8.93
CA ALA A 110 14.90 22.32 -8.93
C ALA A 110 14.29 21.65 -7.70
N ARG A 111 14.23 22.39 -6.58
CA ARG A 111 13.43 22.02 -5.41
C ARG A 111 12.00 21.79 -5.90
N ARG A 112 11.58 20.53 -6.01
CA ARG A 112 10.19 20.19 -6.33
C ARG A 112 9.32 20.80 -5.24
N ALA A 113 8.38 21.66 -5.63
CA ALA A 113 7.45 22.29 -4.70
C ALA A 113 6.67 21.20 -3.95
N LEU A 114 6.43 21.42 -2.65
CA LEU A 114 5.61 20.54 -1.80
C LEU A 114 4.26 20.27 -2.49
N THR A 115 4.04 19.06 -2.95
CA THR A 115 2.77 18.70 -3.61
C THR A 115 1.82 18.19 -2.55
N VAL A 116 0.94 19.07 -2.07
CA VAL A 116 -0.20 18.66 -1.25
C VAL A 116 -1.11 17.79 -2.12
N GLU A 117 -1.40 16.56 -1.69
CA GLU A 117 -2.31 15.67 -2.41
C GLU A 117 -3.75 16.22 -2.37
N PHE A 118 -4.28 16.63 -3.52
CA PHE A 118 -5.71 16.97 -3.65
C PHE A 118 -6.53 15.77 -4.11
N PHE A 119 -7.73 15.63 -3.55
CA PHE A 119 -8.67 14.61 -3.99
C PHE A 119 -9.03 14.80 -5.48
N GLY A 120 -8.86 13.74 -6.27
CA GLY A 120 -9.15 13.75 -7.71
C GLY A 120 -7.95 14.04 -8.61
N GLN A 121 -6.82 14.48 -8.05
CA GLN A 121 -5.58 14.70 -8.80
C GLN A 121 -4.52 13.68 -8.37
N PRO A 122 -4.26 12.63 -9.17
CA PRO A 122 -3.20 11.68 -8.85
C PRO A 122 -1.84 12.38 -8.90
N VAL A 123 -1.11 12.32 -7.79
CA VAL A 123 0.27 12.80 -7.73
C VAL A 123 1.19 11.63 -8.08
N ALA A 124 2.00 11.81 -9.12
CA ALA A 124 2.88 10.75 -9.61
C ALA A 124 3.85 10.28 -8.51
N GLY A 125 3.84 8.96 -8.28
CA GLY A 125 4.67 8.30 -7.28
C GLY A 125 4.30 8.61 -5.83
N SER A 126 3.15 9.19 -5.51
CA SER A 126 2.71 9.22 -4.12
C SER A 126 2.29 7.83 -3.62
N LEU A 127 2.27 7.63 -2.30
CA LEU A 127 1.71 6.43 -1.68
C LEU A 127 0.31 6.11 -2.22
N ALA A 128 -0.55 7.12 -2.32
CA ALA A 128 -1.92 6.95 -2.80
C ALA A 128 -1.99 6.42 -4.24
N THR A 129 -1.10 6.90 -5.11
CA THR A 129 -1.03 6.44 -6.50
C THR A 129 -0.52 5.00 -6.57
N MET A 130 0.47 4.63 -5.74
CA MET A 130 0.98 3.26 -5.68
C MET A 130 -0.09 2.27 -5.18
N ILE A 131 -0.76 2.60 -4.07
CA ILE A 131 -1.85 1.77 -3.54
C ILE A 131 -3.03 1.68 -4.52
N ARG A 132 -3.34 2.76 -5.25
CA ARG A 132 -4.36 2.73 -6.31
C ARG A 132 -3.97 1.75 -7.41
N SER A 133 -2.75 1.82 -7.93
CA SER A 133 -2.26 0.91 -8.97
C SER A 133 -2.30 -0.54 -8.50
N PHE A 134 -1.79 -0.82 -7.31
CA PHE A 134 -1.83 -2.14 -6.69
C PHE A 134 -3.25 -2.71 -6.60
N LYS A 135 -4.17 -1.97 -5.96
CA LYS A 135 -5.57 -2.39 -5.81
C LYS A 135 -6.23 -2.64 -7.16
N SER A 136 -5.99 -1.77 -8.14
CA SER A 136 -6.54 -1.91 -9.49
C SER A 136 -6.03 -3.15 -10.21
N ALA A 137 -4.74 -3.47 -10.09
CA ALA A 137 -4.15 -4.63 -10.75
C ALA A 137 -4.70 -5.94 -10.18
N VAL A 138 -4.73 -6.06 -8.85
CA VAL A 138 -5.32 -7.22 -8.16
C VAL A 138 -6.80 -7.38 -8.51
N SER A 139 -7.59 -6.31 -8.42
CA SER A 139 -9.01 -6.34 -8.79
C SER A 139 -9.22 -6.78 -10.22
N LYS A 140 -8.41 -6.30 -11.17
CA LYS A 140 -8.52 -6.68 -12.57
C LYS A 140 -8.27 -8.18 -12.76
N ARG A 141 -7.20 -8.72 -12.18
CA ARG A 141 -6.84 -10.14 -12.32
C ARG A 141 -7.89 -11.06 -11.69
N ILE A 142 -8.35 -10.75 -10.47
CA ILE A 142 -9.41 -11.52 -9.79
C ILE A 142 -10.71 -11.48 -10.58
N ASN A 143 -11.14 -10.30 -11.04
CA ASN A 143 -12.40 -10.16 -11.76
C ASN A 143 -12.40 -10.86 -13.13
N ILE A 144 -11.24 -10.95 -13.80
CA ILE A 144 -11.07 -11.76 -15.02
C ILE A 144 -11.27 -13.25 -14.71
N LEU A 145 -10.66 -13.75 -13.63
CA LEU A 145 -10.81 -15.17 -13.23
C LEU A 145 -12.26 -15.53 -12.88
N HIS A 146 -12.99 -14.62 -12.25
CA HIS A 146 -14.40 -14.83 -11.91
C HIS A 146 -15.39 -14.56 -13.04
N ASN A 147 -14.93 -14.07 -14.19
CA ASN A 147 -15.80 -13.54 -15.25
C ASN A 147 -16.85 -12.55 -14.69
N ASN A 148 -16.45 -11.73 -13.71
CA ASN A 148 -17.30 -10.76 -13.03
C ASN A 148 -16.64 -9.37 -13.01
N PRO A 149 -16.56 -8.70 -14.18
CA PRO A 149 -15.90 -7.39 -14.28
C PRO A 149 -16.61 -6.35 -13.40
N GLY A 150 -15.83 -5.70 -12.54
CA GLY A 150 -16.32 -4.59 -11.71
C GLY A 150 -16.81 -5.00 -10.32
N ALA A 151 -16.77 -6.29 -9.98
CA ALA A 151 -17.00 -6.72 -8.61
C ALA A 151 -15.98 -6.07 -7.65
N PRO A 152 -16.43 -5.57 -6.48
CA PRO A 152 -15.54 -4.93 -5.53
C PRO A 152 -14.68 -5.99 -4.82
N VAL A 153 -13.37 -5.89 -4.99
CA VAL A 153 -12.40 -6.73 -4.25
C VAL A 153 -11.99 -6.08 -2.94
N TRP A 154 -11.93 -4.75 -2.91
CA TRP A 154 -11.41 -3.98 -1.78
C TRP A 154 -12.44 -3.03 -1.21
N GLN A 155 -12.35 -2.74 0.10
CA GLN A 155 -13.00 -1.58 0.68
C GLN A 155 -12.52 -0.28 0.05
N ARG A 156 -13.37 0.75 0.12
CA ARG A 156 -12.99 2.11 -0.26
C ARG A 156 -11.95 2.64 0.74
N ASN A 157 -10.95 3.38 0.24
CA ASN A 157 -9.78 3.83 1.00
C ASN A 157 -8.88 2.69 1.51
N TYR A 158 -7.91 3.04 2.34
CA TYR A 158 -7.00 2.17 3.05
C TYR A 158 -6.52 2.94 4.30
N TYR A 159 -6.01 2.24 5.30
CA TYR A 159 -5.33 2.85 6.43
C TYR A 159 -3.87 3.10 6.06
N GLU A 160 -3.32 4.24 6.46
CA GLU A 160 -1.89 4.48 6.35
C GLU A 160 -1.31 5.16 7.60
N ARG A 161 -0.04 4.91 7.87
CA ARG A 161 0.73 5.54 8.95
C ARG A 161 2.16 5.80 8.52
N VAL A 162 2.63 7.02 8.74
CA VAL A 162 4.05 7.38 8.56
C VAL A 162 4.85 6.82 9.73
N ILE A 163 5.87 6.03 9.44
CA ILE A 163 6.78 5.42 10.41
C ILE A 163 7.92 6.42 10.69
N ARG A 164 8.18 6.72 11.96
CA ARG A 164 9.00 7.87 12.36
C ARG A 164 10.40 7.51 12.80
N ASN A 165 10.66 6.24 13.14
CA ASN A 165 11.95 5.76 13.59
C ASN A 165 12.05 4.22 13.45
N GLU A 166 13.25 3.71 13.62
CA GLU A 166 13.58 2.28 13.50
C GLU A 166 12.84 1.41 14.55
N ARG A 167 12.70 1.88 15.79
CA ARG A 167 11.95 1.14 16.82
C ARG A 167 10.48 0.94 16.44
N GLU A 168 9.85 1.96 15.87
CA GLU A 168 8.48 1.86 15.35
C GLU A 168 8.42 0.93 14.15
N LEU A 169 9.40 0.99 13.25
CA LEU A 169 9.53 0.09 12.11
C LEU A 169 9.60 -1.38 12.55
N ASP A 170 10.51 -1.70 13.47
CA ASP A 170 10.68 -3.08 13.98
C ASP A 170 9.44 -3.58 14.71
N GLY A 171 8.76 -2.71 15.47
CA GLY A 171 7.48 -3.04 16.09
C GLY A 171 6.40 -3.37 15.06
N ILE A 172 6.35 -2.65 13.95
CA ILE A 172 5.42 -2.92 12.85
C ILE A 172 5.79 -4.21 12.10
N ARG A 173 7.08 -4.46 11.84
CA ARG A 173 7.55 -5.72 11.25
C ARG A 173 7.13 -6.92 12.10
N GLN A 174 7.36 -6.84 13.42
CA GLN A 174 6.94 -7.88 14.35
C GLN A 174 5.42 -8.04 14.38
N TYR A 175 4.67 -6.93 14.38
CA TYR A 175 3.21 -6.97 14.29
C TYR A 175 2.75 -7.72 13.03
N ILE A 176 3.32 -7.42 11.86
CA ILE A 176 2.99 -8.09 10.60
C ILE A 176 3.36 -9.58 10.65
N ALA A 177 4.54 -9.93 11.15
CA ALA A 177 4.96 -11.33 11.27
C ALA A 177 4.05 -12.14 12.21
N ASP A 178 3.57 -11.53 13.29
CA ASP A 178 2.70 -12.17 14.29
C ASP A 178 1.23 -12.28 13.85
N ASN A 179 0.81 -11.55 12.82
CA ASN A 179 -0.60 -11.42 12.44
C ASN A 179 -1.32 -12.76 12.23
N PRO A 180 -0.74 -13.73 11.49
CA PRO A 180 -1.38 -15.04 11.29
C PRO A 180 -1.63 -15.77 12.60
N ALA A 181 -0.67 -15.76 13.53
CA ALA A 181 -0.83 -16.39 14.83
C ALA A 181 -1.91 -15.70 15.69
N LYS A 182 -2.11 -14.39 15.48
CA LYS A 182 -3.08 -13.56 16.20
C LYS A 182 -4.39 -13.36 15.43
N TRP A 183 -4.67 -14.15 14.39
CA TRP A 183 -5.82 -13.94 13.50
C TRP A 183 -7.17 -13.85 14.22
N ILE A 184 -7.39 -14.66 15.26
CA ILE A 184 -8.63 -14.65 16.04
C ILE A 184 -8.85 -13.34 16.81
N GLU A 185 -7.77 -12.67 17.20
CA GLU A 185 -7.79 -11.40 17.95
C GLU A 185 -7.77 -10.17 17.01
N ASP A 186 -7.63 -10.40 15.70
CA ASP A 186 -7.42 -9.36 14.72
C ASP A 186 -8.60 -8.37 14.65
N GLU A 187 -8.27 -7.07 14.52
CA GLU A 187 -9.30 -6.03 14.48
C GLU A 187 -10.18 -6.13 13.22
N ASN A 188 -9.64 -6.66 12.13
CA ASN A 188 -10.34 -6.87 10.87
C ASN A 188 -10.88 -8.29 10.73
N HIS A 189 -10.90 -9.11 11.79
CA HIS A 189 -11.52 -10.43 11.74
C HIS A 189 -12.99 -10.34 11.24
N PRO A 190 -13.47 -11.24 10.35
CA PRO A 190 -14.77 -11.12 9.71
C PRO A 190 -15.97 -11.16 10.66
N THR A 191 -15.80 -11.62 11.91
CA THR A 191 -16.88 -11.75 12.90
C THR A 191 -17.00 -10.53 13.84
N ARG A 192 -16.24 -9.46 13.60
CA ARG A 192 -16.27 -8.23 14.40
C ARG A 192 -17.24 -7.17 13.90
#